data_AF-A0A9P1G311-F1
#
_entry.id   AF-A0A9P1G311-F1
#
_cell.length_a   1.000
_cell.length_b   1.000
_cell.length_c   1.000
_cell.angle_alpha   90.00
_cell.angle_beta   90.00
_cell.angle_gamma   90.00
#
_symmetry.space_group_name_H-M   'P 1'
#
loop_
_entity.id
_entity.type
_entity.pdbx_description
1 polymer ?
#
loop_
_entity_poly.entity_id
_entity_poly.type
_entity_poly.pdbx_seq_one_letter_code
_entity_poly.pdbx_strand_id
1 'polypeptide(L)'
;MAFSRVASCRAHFFRWKLIHLSPLTRRHIRTGFFPDDHDFINPEDPLLSEPLNARWRNMDDPTLQNRVLERSNVGMGMLVINRASLDLPCVNELYKRLRNLEVNSLKRFVGLAAMEPGPFSIGLDPKELLLAAVYAQKRGKLSRFSKALLWNSQELAYLVADYRKPLVCHLGGVAQDAGA
;
A
#
# COMPACT_ATOMS: atom_id res chain seq x y z
N MET A 1 60.50 59.70 -63.98
CA MET A 1 59.75 58.46 -64.26
C MET A 1 60.06 57.44 -63.17
N ALA A 2 59.07 56.60 -62.84
CA ALA A 2 59.10 55.50 -61.85
C ALA A 2 59.02 55.94 -60.38
N PHE A 3 57.80 56.03 -59.82
CA PHE A 3 56.99 54.95 -59.22
C PHE A 3 57.44 54.56 -57.80
N SER A 4 56.72 55.12 -56.83
CA SER A 4 56.62 54.70 -55.45
C SER A 4 55.93 53.33 -55.34
N ARG A 5 56.55 52.41 -54.60
CA ARG A 5 55.85 51.26 -53.96
C ARG A 5 56.52 50.96 -52.63
N VAL A 6 55.99 51.56 -51.56
CA VAL A 6 56.27 51.13 -50.19
C VAL A 6 55.30 50.00 -49.86
N ALA A 7 55.85 48.85 -49.48
CA ALA A 7 55.13 47.67 -49.06
C ALA A 7 54.39 47.95 -47.74
N SER A 8 53.07 47.80 -47.76
CA SER A 8 52.22 47.84 -46.57
C SER A 8 51.83 46.41 -46.19
N CYS A 9 52.33 45.94 -45.05
CA CYS A 9 51.96 44.68 -44.44
C CYS A 9 50.47 44.71 -44.05
N ARG A 10 49.67 43.82 -44.66
CA ARG A 10 48.27 43.60 -44.29
C ARG A 10 48.20 42.88 -42.94
N ALA A 11 47.90 43.61 -41.88
CA ALA A 11 47.38 43.03 -40.65
C ALA A 11 45.88 42.73 -40.85
N HIS A 12 45.51 41.45 -40.86
CA HIS A 12 44.12 41.02 -40.82
C HIS A 12 43.52 41.38 -39.46
N PHE A 13 42.79 42.50 -39.41
CA PHE A 13 41.90 42.81 -38.29
C PHE A 13 40.71 41.84 -38.33
N PHE A 14 40.74 40.84 -37.45
CA PHE A 14 39.58 40.03 -37.13
C PHE A 14 38.51 40.93 -36.51
N ARG A 15 37.46 41.22 -37.27
CA ARG A 15 36.29 41.97 -36.83
C ARG A 15 35.43 41.02 -36.00
N TRP A 16 35.58 41.05 -34.69
CA TRP A 16 34.69 40.33 -33.77
C TRP A 16 33.30 40.93 -33.93
N LYS A 17 32.39 40.20 -34.60
CA LYS A 17 30.96 40.47 -34.51
C LYS A 17 30.59 40.27 -33.04
N LEU A 18 30.22 41.35 -32.36
CA LEU A 18 29.46 41.24 -31.11
C LEU A 18 28.20 40.44 -31.43
N ILE A 19 28.19 39.19 -30.98
CA ILE A 19 26.98 38.38 -30.92
C ILE A 19 26.08 39.10 -29.91
N HIS A 20 24.94 39.60 -30.36
CA HIS A 20 23.86 39.99 -29.47
C HIS A 20 23.52 38.76 -28.63
N LEU A 21 24.00 38.74 -27.38
CA LEU A 21 23.58 37.78 -26.36
C LEU A 21 22.09 38.06 -26.12
N SER A 22 21.24 37.27 -26.76
CA SER A 22 19.85 37.11 -26.34
C SER A 22 19.85 36.72 -24.85
N PRO A 23 18.88 37.19 -24.06
CA PRO A 23 18.80 36.80 -22.66
C PRO A 23 18.77 35.28 -22.58
N LEU A 24 19.74 34.71 -21.87
CA LEU A 24 19.87 33.27 -21.61
C LEU A 24 18.51 32.72 -21.22
N THR A 25 17.86 32.00 -22.15
CA THR A 25 16.62 31.28 -21.89
C THR A 25 16.97 30.20 -20.88
N ARG A 26 16.76 30.47 -19.59
CA ARG A 26 16.93 29.47 -18.53
C ARG A 26 15.99 28.32 -18.84
N ARG A 27 16.55 27.20 -19.29
CA ARG A 27 15.82 25.96 -19.49
C ARG A 27 15.50 25.41 -18.11
N HIS A 28 14.30 25.71 -17.61
CA HIS A 28 13.80 25.14 -16.37
C HIS A 28 13.45 23.68 -16.66
N ILE A 29 14.34 22.78 -16.28
CA ILE A 29 14.05 21.34 -16.29
C ILE A 29 13.18 21.08 -15.06
N ARG A 30 11.91 20.77 -15.30
CA ARG A 30 10.97 20.41 -14.24
C ARG A 30 11.36 19.03 -13.70
N THR A 31 12.04 18.99 -12.56
CA THR A 31 12.41 17.75 -11.87
C THR A 31 11.44 17.54 -10.71
N GLY A 32 10.28 16.96 -10.99
CA GLY A 32 9.27 16.64 -9.96
C GLY A 32 7.93 16.28 -10.56
N PHE A 33 7.09 15.65 -9.75
CA PHE A 33 5.69 15.40 -10.04
C PHE A 33 4.87 16.52 -9.42
N PHE A 34 3.96 17.10 -10.18
CA PHE A 34 3.16 18.24 -9.76
C PHE A 34 1.67 17.94 -9.95
N PRO A 35 0.79 18.57 -9.15
CA PRO A 35 -0.65 18.31 -9.20
C PRO A 35 -1.29 18.39 -10.58
N ASP A 36 -0.73 19.20 -11.46
CA ASP A 36 -1.24 19.43 -12.82
C ASP A 36 -0.75 18.39 -13.85
N ASP A 37 0.12 17.45 -13.46
CA ASP A 37 0.61 16.42 -14.37
C ASP A 37 -0.48 15.38 -14.62
N HIS A 38 -0.64 14.94 -15.87
CA HIS A 38 -1.67 13.96 -16.26
C HIS A 38 -1.58 12.64 -15.47
N ASP A 39 -0.37 12.26 -15.07
CA ASP A 39 -0.09 11.04 -14.31
C ASP A 39 0.23 11.34 -12.83
N PHE A 40 -0.15 12.52 -12.33
CA PHE A 40 0.07 12.89 -10.95
C PHE A 40 -0.75 11.99 -10.01
N ILE A 41 -0.06 11.23 -9.18
CA ILE A 41 -0.66 10.53 -8.05
C ILE A 41 -0.40 11.40 -6.82
N ASN A 42 -1.46 11.94 -6.23
CA ASN A 42 -1.33 12.68 -4.97
C ASN A 42 -0.72 11.73 -3.92
N PRO A 43 0.43 12.04 -3.30
CA PRO A 43 1.04 11.19 -2.29
C PRO A 43 0.20 11.07 -1.01
N GLU A 44 -0.77 11.97 -0.82
CA GLU A 44 -1.67 11.98 0.34
C GLU A 44 -2.94 11.14 0.13
N ASP A 45 -3.46 10.99 -1.10
CA ASP A 45 -4.64 10.12 -1.38
C ASP A 45 -4.42 8.64 -0.95
N PRO A 46 -3.19 8.09 -1.02
CA PRO A 46 -2.88 6.79 -0.46
C PRO A 46 -2.96 6.67 1.06
N LEU A 47 -2.76 7.79 1.75
CA LEU A 47 -2.60 7.87 3.19
C LEU A 47 -3.88 8.38 3.87
N LEU A 48 -4.69 9.18 3.16
CA LEU A 48 -5.92 9.78 3.65
C LEU A 48 -7.09 9.37 2.75
N SER A 49 -8.03 8.66 3.36
CA SER A 49 -9.22 8.07 2.74
C SER A 49 -10.16 9.12 2.11
N GLU A 50 -10.12 9.28 0.80
CA GLU A 50 -11.12 10.02 0.00
C GLU A 50 -12.43 9.21 -0.21
N PRO A 51 -13.55 9.77 -0.72
CA PRO A 51 -14.92 9.37 -0.34
C PRO A 51 -15.39 8.00 -0.87
N LEU A 52 -16.51 7.53 -0.27
CA LEU A 52 -17.06 6.16 -0.18
C LEU A 52 -16.93 5.20 -1.38
N ASN A 53 -16.73 5.67 -2.60
CA ASN A 53 -16.70 4.84 -3.82
C ASN A 53 -15.29 4.69 -4.45
N ALA A 54 -14.26 5.34 -3.88
CA ALA A 54 -12.88 5.29 -4.38
C ALA A 54 -11.84 4.78 -3.35
N ARG A 55 -12.26 4.52 -2.09
CA ARG A 55 -11.38 4.24 -0.92
C ARG A 55 -10.36 3.11 -1.11
N TRP A 56 -10.68 2.12 -1.95
CA TRP A 56 -9.88 0.90 -2.08
C TRP A 56 -9.32 0.69 -3.50
N ARG A 57 -9.34 1.73 -4.35
CA ARG A 57 -8.91 1.65 -5.76
C ARG A 57 -7.45 1.22 -5.97
N ASN A 58 -6.63 1.38 -4.95
CA ASN A 58 -5.19 1.10 -4.96
C ASN A 58 -4.80 -0.11 -4.09
N MET A 59 -5.73 -1.05 -3.86
CA MET A 59 -5.39 -2.33 -3.24
C MET A 59 -4.64 -3.23 -4.23
N ASP A 60 -3.86 -4.17 -3.71
CA ASP A 60 -3.09 -5.11 -4.54
C ASP A 60 -4.00 -6.01 -5.40
N ASP A 61 -5.26 -6.23 -4.97
CA ASP A 61 -6.26 -7.00 -5.70
C ASP A 61 -7.26 -6.08 -6.42
N PRO A 62 -7.20 -5.97 -7.76
CA PRO A 62 -8.12 -5.11 -8.52
C PRO A 62 -9.56 -5.62 -8.52
N THR A 63 -9.80 -6.89 -8.17
CA THR A 63 -11.14 -7.47 -8.11
C THR A 63 -11.85 -7.16 -6.78
N LEU A 64 -11.08 -6.80 -5.75
CA LEU A 64 -11.56 -6.60 -4.37
C LEU A 64 -12.36 -7.80 -3.83
N GLN A 65 -12.13 -9.01 -4.34
CA GLN A 65 -12.85 -10.22 -3.93
C GLN A 65 -12.10 -11.02 -2.85
N ASN A 66 -10.80 -10.79 -2.70
CA ASN A 66 -10.03 -11.43 -1.64
C ASN A 66 -10.56 -11.08 -0.25
N ARG A 67 -10.42 -12.02 0.68
CA ARG A 67 -10.95 -11.90 2.05
C ARG A 67 -10.12 -10.93 2.89
N VAL A 68 -8.83 -10.87 2.60
CA VAL A 68 -7.92 -9.88 3.18
C VAL A 68 -7.29 -9.14 2.01
N LEU A 69 -7.50 -7.84 1.97
CA LEU A 69 -6.86 -6.96 1.00
C LEU A 69 -5.59 -6.39 1.62
N GLU A 70 -4.57 -6.20 0.81
CA GLU A 70 -3.32 -5.56 1.24
C GLU A 70 -3.08 -4.33 0.39
N ARG A 71 -2.48 -3.34 1.04
CA ARG A 71 -1.86 -2.21 0.39
C ARG A 71 -0.52 -1.95 1.04
N SER A 72 0.52 -1.85 0.22
CA SER A 72 1.89 -1.73 0.69
C SER A 72 2.53 -0.42 0.23
N ASN A 73 2.95 0.44 1.16
CA ASN A 73 3.76 1.65 0.88
C ASN A 73 5.20 1.52 1.43
N VAL A 74 6.08 2.48 1.17
CA VAL A 74 7.43 2.48 1.78
C VAL A 74 7.29 2.74 3.28
N GLY A 75 7.59 1.73 4.11
CA GLY A 75 7.48 1.85 5.57
C GLY A 75 6.18 1.34 6.19
N MET A 76 5.09 1.22 5.43
CA MET A 76 3.78 0.80 5.96
C MET A 76 3.19 -0.36 5.15
N GLY A 77 2.65 -1.35 5.84
CA GLY A 77 1.74 -2.34 5.25
C GLY A 77 0.35 -2.17 5.85
N MET A 78 -0.67 -2.02 5.01
CA MET A 78 -2.06 -1.91 5.44
C MET A 78 -2.79 -3.19 5.04
N LEU A 79 -3.44 -3.85 6.00
CA LEU A 79 -4.31 -5.00 5.78
C LEU A 79 -5.76 -4.61 6.06
N VAL A 80 -6.66 -5.04 5.18
CA VAL A 80 -8.08 -4.73 5.26
C VAL A 80 -8.87 -6.03 5.23
N ILE A 81 -9.64 -6.29 6.28
CA ILE A 81 -10.53 -7.45 6.36
C ILE A 81 -11.79 -7.14 5.55
N ASN A 82 -12.00 -7.87 4.46
CA ASN A 82 -13.10 -7.70 3.50
C ASN A 82 -14.28 -8.67 3.80
N ARG A 83 -14.47 -8.99 5.08
CA ARG A 83 -15.53 -9.87 5.59
C ARG A 83 -15.92 -9.40 6.98
N ALA A 84 -17.20 -9.47 7.32
CA ALA A 84 -17.66 -9.18 8.68
C ALA A 84 -17.19 -10.25 9.69
N SER A 85 -17.16 -11.52 9.28
CA SER A 85 -16.72 -12.65 10.10
C SER A 85 -15.43 -13.29 9.58
N LEU A 86 -14.71 -13.96 10.48
CA LEU A 86 -13.46 -14.68 10.22
C LEU A 86 -13.77 -16.15 9.91
N ASP A 87 -13.78 -16.49 8.62
CA ASP A 87 -13.79 -17.88 8.14
C ASP A 87 -12.37 -18.48 8.14
N LEU A 88 -12.24 -19.80 8.11
CA LEU A 88 -10.91 -20.46 8.11
C LEU A 88 -9.96 -19.90 7.03
N PRO A 89 -10.39 -19.66 5.77
CA PRO A 89 -9.52 -19.07 4.77
C PRO A 89 -9.09 -17.63 5.11
N CYS A 90 -9.97 -16.78 5.66
CA CYS A 90 -9.60 -15.43 6.09
C CYS A 90 -8.55 -15.48 7.21
N VAL A 91 -8.76 -16.32 8.24
CA VAL A 91 -7.79 -16.49 9.35
C VAL A 91 -6.41 -16.87 8.81
N ASN A 92 -6.36 -17.84 7.91
CA ASN A 92 -5.11 -18.31 7.30
C ASN A 92 -4.43 -17.24 6.44
N GLU A 93 -5.21 -16.50 5.66
CA GLU A 93 -4.71 -15.43 4.79
C GLU A 93 -4.18 -14.26 5.61
N LEU A 94 -4.92 -13.86 6.65
CA LEU A 94 -4.53 -12.81 7.57
C LEU A 94 -3.22 -13.16 8.31
N TYR A 95 -3.11 -14.39 8.83
CA TYR A 95 -1.88 -14.88 9.46
C TYR A 95 -0.68 -14.80 8.50
N LYS A 96 -0.83 -15.29 7.27
CA LYS A 96 0.24 -15.27 6.27
C LYS A 96 0.69 -13.85 5.94
N ARG A 97 -0.26 -12.95 5.69
CA ARG A 97 0.05 -11.55 5.33
C ARG A 97 0.69 -10.79 6.49
N LEU A 98 0.18 -10.95 7.71
CA LEU A 98 0.81 -10.40 8.91
C LEU A 98 2.24 -10.90 9.04
N ARG A 99 2.47 -12.22 8.98
CA ARG A 99 3.82 -12.77 9.09
C ARG A 99 4.78 -12.26 8.00
N ASN A 100 4.29 -12.10 6.77
CA ASN A 100 5.07 -11.52 5.68
C ASN A 100 5.46 -10.06 5.94
N LEU A 101 4.52 -9.24 6.43
CA LEU A 101 4.78 -7.84 6.77
C LEU A 101 5.69 -7.70 7.99
N GLU A 102 5.61 -8.62 8.94
CA GLU A 102 6.50 -8.68 10.09
C GLU A 102 7.95 -8.98 9.68
N VAL A 103 8.16 -9.95 8.78
CA VAL A 103 9.50 -10.32 8.31
C VAL A 103 10.10 -9.25 7.38
N ASN A 104 9.26 -8.49 6.67
CA ASN A 104 9.73 -7.48 5.71
C ASN A 104 10.39 -6.27 6.40
N SER A 105 11.72 -6.19 6.35
CA SER A 105 12.51 -5.11 7.00
C SER A 105 12.18 -3.70 6.54
N LEU A 106 11.61 -3.53 5.34
CA LEU A 106 11.21 -2.22 4.82
C LEU A 106 9.96 -1.68 5.51
N LYS A 107 9.15 -2.55 6.12
CA LYS A 107 7.93 -2.17 6.84
C LYS A 107 8.27 -1.83 8.29
N ARG A 108 8.03 -0.58 8.66
CA ARG A 108 8.23 -0.02 10.01
C ARG A 108 7.02 -0.30 10.90
N PHE A 109 5.81 -0.20 10.36
CA PHE A 109 4.57 -0.49 11.07
C PHE A 109 3.53 -1.13 10.15
N VAL A 110 2.53 -1.75 10.75
CA VAL A 110 1.43 -2.41 10.06
C VAL A 110 0.11 -1.84 10.54
N GLY A 111 -0.77 -1.48 9.61
CA GLY A 111 -2.14 -1.08 9.90
C GLY A 111 -3.10 -2.23 9.61
N LEU A 112 -4.11 -2.40 10.47
CA LEU A 112 -5.19 -3.35 10.28
C LEU A 112 -6.53 -2.60 10.34
N ALA A 113 -7.37 -2.75 9.31
CA ALA A 113 -8.71 -2.19 9.26
C ALA A 113 -9.70 -3.24 8.73
N ALA A 114 -10.99 -2.89 8.77
CA ALA A 114 -12.04 -3.64 8.11
C ALA A 114 -12.64 -2.84 6.96
N MET A 115 -13.24 -3.53 6.01
CA MET A 115 -13.96 -2.92 4.90
C MET A 115 -15.29 -2.35 5.39
N GLU A 116 -15.44 -1.03 5.25
CA GLU A 116 -16.67 -0.29 5.58
C GLU A 116 -17.75 -0.42 4.49
N PRO A 117 -19.05 -0.17 4.81
CA PRO A 117 -19.59 0.20 6.11
C PRO A 117 -20.04 -1.01 6.94
N GLY A 118 -19.62 -1.11 8.20
CA GLY A 118 -20.03 -2.23 9.04
C GLY A 118 -19.21 -2.44 10.32
N PRO A 119 -19.38 -3.61 10.98
CA PRO A 119 -18.53 -4.01 12.11
C PRO A 119 -17.08 -4.22 11.65
N PHE A 120 -16.12 -3.96 12.55
CA PHE A 120 -14.72 -4.27 12.30
C PHE A 120 -14.52 -5.79 12.15
N SER A 121 -15.02 -6.56 13.09
CA SER A 121 -15.14 -8.00 12.99
C SER A 121 -16.11 -8.52 14.05
N ILE A 122 -17.00 -9.43 13.67
CA ILE A 122 -17.90 -10.13 14.61
C ILE A 122 -17.28 -11.45 15.14
N GLY A 123 -15.97 -11.63 14.98
CA GLY A 123 -15.27 -12.85 15.38
C GLY A 123 -15.38 -13.99 14.35
N LEU A 124 -15.28 -15.23 14.82
CA LEU A 124 -15.33 -16.42 13.97
C LEU A 124 -16.71 -16.59 13.32
N ASP A 125 -16.74 -17.09 12.08
CA ASP A 125 -18.01 -17.25 11.36
C ASP A 125 -18.97 -18.22 12.10
N PRO A 126 -20.15 -17.74 12.57
CA PRO A 126 -21.08 -18.57 13.34
C PRO A 126 -21.55 -19.81 12.59
N LYS A 127 -21.58 -19.76 11.24
CA LYS A 127 -21.95 -20.91 10.40
C LYS A 127 -20.91 -22.02 10.49
N GLU A 128 -19.63 -21.69 10.48
CA GLU A 128 -18.54 -22.67 10.62
C GLU A 128 -18.51 -23.27 12.04
N LEU A 129 -18.77 -22.46 13.06
CA LEU A 129 -18.90 -22.92 14.45
C LEU A 129 -20.11 -23.85 14.64
N LEU A 130 -21.26 -23.52 14.05
CA LEU A 130 -22.45 -24.37 14.11
C LEU A 130 -22.20 -25.71 13.39
N LEU A 131 -21.56 -25.67 12.21
CA LEU A 131 -21.17 -26.88 11.49
C LEU A 131 -20.23 -27.75 12.32
N ALA A 132 -19.28 -27.14 13.03
CA ALA A 132 -18.39 -27.83 13.95
C ALA A 132 -19.16 -28.50 15.10
N ALA A 133 -20.10 -27.79 15.72
CA ALA A 133 -20.92 -28.29 16.81
C ALA A 133 -21.79 -29.47 16.38
N VAL A 134 -22.48 -29.36 15.23
CA VAL A 134 -23.33 -30.44 14.69
C VAL A 134 -22.50 -31.68 14.33
N TYR A 135 -21.31 -31.48 13.74
CA TYR A 135 -20.42 -32.59 13.42
C TYR A 135 -19.92 -33.30 14.68
N ALA A 136 -19.52 -32.52 15.69
CA ALA A 136 -19.08 -33.04 16.99
C ALA A 136 -20.19 -33.82 17.69
N GLN A 137 -21.42 -33.30 17.70
CA GLN A 137 -22.57 -33.97 18.29
C GLN A 137 -22.87 -35.32 17.61
N LYS A 138 -22.82 -35.37 16.28
CA LYS A 138 -23.15 -36.59 15.52
C LYS A 138 -22.06 -37.67 15.59
N ARG A 139 -20.79 -37.29 15.70
CA ARG A 139 -19.65 -38.24 15.60
C ARG A 139 -18.81 -38.35 16.88
N GLY A 140 -19.16 -37.61 17.93
CA GLY A 140 -18.38 -37.53 19.18
C GLY A 140 -17.00 -36.90 19.04
N LYS A 141 -16.69 -36.27 17.89
CA LYS A 141 -15.38 -35.68 17.61
C LYS A 141 -15.47 -34.50 16.67
N LEU A 142 -14.60 -33.51 16.86
CA LEU A 142 -14.47 -32.38 15.93
C LEU A 142 -13.90 -32.82 14.58
N SER A 143 -14.41 -32.21 13.51
CA SER A 143 -13.88 -32.40 12.15
C SER A 143 -12.46 -31.84 12.05
N ARG A 144 -11.66 -32.30 11.08
CA ARG A 144 -10.32 -31.74 10.83
C ARG A 144 -10.39 -30.24 10.51
N PHE A 145 -11.40 -29.83 9.74
CA PHE A 145 -11.64 -28.44 9.40
C PHE A 145 -11.90 -27.59 10.66
N SER A 146 -12.80 -28.04 11.54
CA SER A 146 -13.14 -27.32 12.76
C SER A 146 -11.96 -27.22 13.73
N LYS A 147 -11.15 -28.28 13.83
CA LYS A 147 -9.91 -28.25 14.60
C LYS A 147 -8.93 -27.23 14.03
N ALA A 148 -8.79 -27.18 12.70
CA ALA A 148 -7.92 -26.21 12.04
C ALA A 148 -8.42 -24.77 12.24
N LEU A 149 -9.72 -24.51 12.16
CA LEU A 149 -10.29 -23.19 12.43
C LEU A 149 -9.94 -22.70 13.84
N LEU A 150 -10.24 -23.51 14.85
CA LEU A 150 -9.97 -23.16 16.25
C LEU A 150 -8.48 -23.03 16.52
N TRP A 151 -7.65 -23.95 15.99
CA TRP A 151 -6.20 -23.87 16.19
C TRP A 151 -5.61 -22.62 15.52
N ASN A 152 -5.93 -22.39 14.25
CA ASN A 152 -5.37 -21.29 13.47
C ASN A 152 -5.87 -19.93 13.98
N SER A 153 -7.08 -19.85 14.55
CA SER A 153 -7.54 -18.63 15.20
C SER A 153 -6.73 -18.31 16.46
N GLN A 154 -6.34 -19.32 17.24
CA GLN A 154 -5.47 -19.11 18.41
C GLN A 154 -4.05 -18.74 17.99
N GLU A 155 -3.50 -19.37 16.95
CA GLU A 155 -2.20 -19.00 16.39
C GLU A 155 -2.18 -17.56 15.88
N LEU A 156 -3.27 -17.12 15.23
CA LEU A 156 -3.42 -15.73 14.81
C LEU A 156 -3.50 -14.77 16.00
N ALA A 157 -4.29 -15.09 17.03
CA ALA A 157 -4.38 -14.29 18.25
C ALA A 157 -3.00 -14.17 18.94
N TYR A 158 -2.25 -15.27 19.01
CA TYR A 158 -0.90 -15.28 19.54
C TYR A 158 0.05 -14.42 18.70
N LEU A 159 -0.01 -14.52 17.36
CA LEU A 159 0.78 -13.67 16.46
C LEU A 159 0.49 -12.18 16.67
N VAL A 160 -0.78 -11.80 16.83
CA VAL A 160 -1.20 -10.41 17.07
C VAL A 160 -0.70 -9.92 18.44
N ALA A 161 -0.77 -10.76 19.47
CA ALA A 161 -0.33 -10.41 20.81
C ALA A 161 1.20 -10.26 20.94
N ASP A 162 1.98 -11.09 20.24
CA ASP A 162 3.46 -11.06 20.24
C ASP A 162 4.05 -10.40 18.98
N TYR A 163 3.29 -9.51 18.34
CA TYR A 163 3.70 -8.94 17.07
C TYR A 163 4.91 -8.00 17.23
N ARG A 164 6.01 -8.25 16.52
CA ARG A 164 7.30 -7.55 16.75
C ARG A 164 7.35 -6.11 16.27
N LYS A 165 6.38 -5.68 15.47
CA LYS A 165 6.30 -4.32 14.92
C LYS A 165 5.08 -3.61 15.47
N PRO A 166 5.05 -2.26 15.47
CA PRO A 166 3.83 -1.54 15.77
C PRO A 166 2.70 -1.99 14.84
N LEU A 167 1.68 -2.63 15.43
CA LEU A 167 0.45 -3.03 14.77
C LEU A 167 -0.65 -2.06 15.24
N VAL A 168 -1.18 -1.28 14.32
CA VAL A 168 -2.19 -0.26 14.59
C VAL A 168 -3.52 -0.75 14.04
N CYS A 169 -4.47 -1.04 14.92
CA CYS A 169 -5.81 -1.45 14.52
C CYS A 169 -6.74 -0.22 14.44
N HIS A 170 -7.31 0.03 13.26
CA HIS A 170 -8.36 1.02 13.07
C HIS A 170 -9.73 0.36 13.22
N LEU A 171 -10.32 0.52 14.40
CA LEU A 171 -11.65 0.01 14.73
C LEU A 171 -12.73 0.96 14.21
N GLY A 172 -13.01 0.91 12.90
CA GLY A 172 -14.05 1.72 12.26
C GLY A 172 -15.49 1.32 12.61
N GLY A 173 -15.68 0.24 13.35
CA GLY A 173 -17.00 -0.29 13.71
C GLY A 173 -16.95 -1.26 14.89
N VAL A 174 -18.06 -1.97 15.12
CA VAL A 174 -18.19 -2.91 16.24
C VAL A 174 -17.19 -4.07 16.11
N ALA A 175 -16.43 -4.33 17.18
CA ALA A 175 -15.55 -5.48 17.32
C ALA A 175 -16.11 -6.41 18.41
N GLN A 176 -16.28 -7.70 18.11
CA GLN A 176 -16.84 -8.70 19.04
C GLN A 176 -16.05 -10.01 18.99
N ASP A 177 -16.10 -10.76 20.10
CA ASP A 177 -15.48 -12.08 20.25
C ASP A 177 -14.01 -12.09 19.80
N ALA A 178 -13.64 -12.97 18.88
CA ALA A 178 -12.28 -13.06 18.34
C ALA A 178 -11.85 -11.84 17.50
N GLY A 179 -12.77 -10.92 17.23
CA GLY A 179 -12.50 -9.65 16.55
C GLY A 179 -12.12 -8.50 17.49
N ALA A 180 -12.30 -8.67 18.80
CA ALA A 180 -11.91 -7.71 19.84
C ALA A 180 -10.53 -8.03 20.42
#